data_AF-A0A067QE24-F1
#
_entry.id   AF-A0A067QE24-F1
#
_cell.length_a   1.000
_cell.length_b   1.000
_cell.length_c   1.000
_cell.angle_alpha   90.00
_cell.angle_beta   90.00
_cell.angle_gamma   90.00
#
_symmetry.space_group_name_H-M   'P 1'
#
loop_
_entity.id
_entity.type
_entity.pdbx_description
1 polymer ?
#
loop_
_entity_poly.entity_id
_entity_poly.type
_entity_poly.pdbx_seq_one_letter_code
_entity_poly.pdbx_strand_id
1 'polypeptide(L)'
;DSEISYDVNDGDSDPTPRYDEALTNAHGTRCAGEIAMSANNRKCGVGVAFNAKIGGIRLLDGMVNDRVEGTALGHAYDKVDIYSASWGPNDDGKTVEGPGRLAQEAIERGIQQ
;
A
#
# COMPACT_ATOMS: atom_id res chain seq x y z
N ASP A 1 -4.97 -10.48 -1.96
CA ASP A 1 -5.02 -11.55 -0.97
C ASP A 1 -5.46 -10.91 0.32
N SER A 2 -6.61 -11.32 0.82
CA SER A 2 -7.25 -10.79 2.03
C SER A 2 -6.39 -10.95 3.29
N GLU A 3 -5.47 -11.91 3.35
CA GLU A 3 -4.62 -12.11 4.52
C GLU A 3 -3.52 -11.04 4.68
N ILE A 4 -3.25 -10.29 3.61
CA ILE A 4 -2.22 -9.24 3.52
C ILE A 4 -2.82 -7.92 3.02
N SER A 5 -4.13 -7.74 3.20
CA SER A 5 -4.86 -6.55 2.78
C SER A 5 -5.62 -5.95 3.95
N TYR A 6 -5.70 -4.62 4.00
CA TYR A 6 -6.34 -3.91 5.10
C TYR A 6 -6.71 -2.49 4.72
N ASP A 7 -7.80 -1.99 5.28
CA ASP A 7 -8.19 -0.59 5.21
C ASP A 7 -7.86 0.12 6.53
N VAL A 8 -6.84 0.96 6.50
CA VAL A 8 -6.42 1.74 7.68
C VAL A 8 -7.33 2.95 7.88
N ASN A 9 -7.95 3.46 6.82
CA ASN A 9 -8.82 4.62 6.88
C ASN A 9 -10.15 4.29 7.58
N ASP A 10 -10.75 3.15 7.21
CA ASP A 10 -12.05 2.72 7.73
C ASP A 10 -11.94 1.64 8.82
N GLY A 11 -10.76 1.06 9.01
CA GLY A 11 -10.47 0.12 10.09
C GLY A 11 -11.04 -1.28 9.87
N ASP A 12 -11.08 -1.73 8.63
CA ASP A 12 -11.61 -3.04 8.23
C ASP A 12 -10.67 -3.78 7.25
N SER A 13 -11.07 -4.98 6.83
CA SER A 13 -10.25 -5.85 5.97
C SER A 13 -10.47 -5.63 4.46
N ASP A 14 -11.29 -4.66 4.06
CA ASP A 14 -11.66 -4.42 2.66
C ASP A 14 -10.96 -3.17 2.10
N PRO A 15 -9.82 -3.33 1.39
CA PRO A 15 -9.08 -2.19 0.85
C PRO A 15 -9.71 -1.62 -0.44
N THR A 16 -10.99 -1.92 -0.73
CA THR A 16 -11.65 -1.48 -1.96
C THR A 16 -11.58 0.06 -2.08
N PRO A 17 -11.09 0.61 -3.20
CA PRO A 17 -10.96 2.04 -3.35
C PRO A 17 -12.34 2.70 -3.41
N ARG A 18 -12.51 3.82 -2.70
CA ARG A 18 -13.68 4.67 -2.85
C ARG A 18 -13.68 5.28 -4.26
N TYR A 19 -14.78 5.08 -4.98
CA TYR A 19 -14.97 5.65 -6.31
C TYR A 19 -15.39 7.11 -6.24
N ASP A 20 -14.78 7.94 -7.08
CA ASP A 20 -15.24 9.29 -7.42
C ASP A 20 -15.05 9.56 -8.91
N GLU A 21 -15.65 10.64 -9.42
CA GLU A 21 -15.61 10.98 -10.85
C GLU A 21 -14.18 11.27 -11.34
N ALA A 22 -13.30 11.74 -10.46
CA ALA A 22 -11.91 12.08 -10.78
C ALA A 22 -10.97 10.87 -10.69
N LEU A 23 -11.46 9.71 -10.24
CA LEU A 23 -10.68 8.49 -10.02
C LEU A 23 -9.46 8.71 -9.12
N THR A 24 -9.62 9.53 -8.08
CA THR A 24 -8.51 9.94 -7.18
C THR A 24 -7.84 8.73 -6.51
N ASN A 25 -8.60 7.67 -6.24
CA ASN A 25 -8.13 6.45 -5.58
C ASN A 25 -7.67 5.33 -6.56
N ALA A 26 -7.43 5.65 -7.84
CA ALA A 26 -7.02 4.65 -8.82
C ALA A 26 -5.54 4.20 -8.67
N HIS A 27 -4.72 4.97 -7.95
CA HIS A 27 -3.27 4.79 -7.89
C HIS A 27 -2.86 3.36 -7.48
N GLY A 28 -3.35 2.87 -6.34
CA GLY A 28 -3.00 1.54 -5.82
C GLY A 28 -3.37 0.39 -6.78
N THR A 29 -4.52 0.48 -7.45
CA THR A 29 -4.95 -0.55 -8.43
C THR A 29 -4.02 -0.57 -9.66
N ARG A 30 -3.52 0.59 -10.10
CA ARG A 30 -2.56 0.68 -11.21
C ARG A 30 -1.22 0.03 -10.82
N CYS A 31 -0.66 0.39 -9.67
CA CYS A 31 0.58 -0.18 -9.15
C CYS A 31 0.49 -1.70 -8.93
N ALA A 32 -0.61 -2.18 -8.36
CA ALA A 32 -0.85 -3.62 -8.19
C ALA A 32 -0.85 -4.37 -9.54
N GLY A 33 -1.36 -3.72 -10.59
CA GLY A 33 -1.35 -4.25 -11.94
C GLY A 33 0.06 -4.41 -12.53
N GLU A 34 0.94 -3.43 -12.30
CA GLU A 34 2.34 -3.50 -12.72
C GLU A 34 3.06 -4.72 -12.10
N ILE A 35 2.74 -5.04 -10.85
CA ILE A 35 3.39 -6.13 -10.10
C ILE A 35 2.79 -7.49 -10.48
N ALA A 36 1.48 -7.68 -10.33
CA ALA A 36 0.87 -9.01 -10.30
C ALA A 36 -0.41 -9.14 -11.14
N MET A 37 -0.62 -8.30 -12.14
CA MET A 37 -1.74 -8.49 -13.10
C MET A 37 -1.65 -9.89 -13.74
N SER A 38 -2.78 -10.61 -13.72
CA SER A 38 -2.83 -12.00 -14.18
C SER A 38 -2.49 -12.14 -15.68
N ALA A 39 -1.66 -13.13 -16.00
CA ALA A 39 -1.35 -13.48 -17.38
C ALA A 39 -2.46 -14.32 -18.05
N ASN A 40 -2.46 -14.38 -19.38
CA ASN A 40 -3.20 -15.35 -20.20
C ASN A 40 -4.74 -15.39 -20.00
N ASN A 41 -5.35 -14.31 -19.52
CA ASN A 41 -6.79 -14.24 -19.26
C ASN A 41 -7.58 -13.38 -20.27
N ARG A 42 -6.93 -12.85 -21.32
CA ARG A 42 -7.48 -11.94 -22.33
C ARG A 42 -8.02 -10.60 -21.79
N LYS A 43 -7.49 -10.12 -20.65
CA LYS A 43 -7.84 -8.82 -20.05
C LYS A 43 -6.59 -7.97 -19.83
N CYS A 44 -6.56 -6.76 -20.38
CA CYS A 44 -5.47 -5.80 -20.21
C CYS A 44 -4.08 -6.39 -20.60
N GLY A 45 -3.07 -6.27 -19.73
CA GLY A 45 -1.69 -6.73 -19.93
C GLY A 45 -1.28 -7.86 -18.97
N VAL A 46 -0.04 -7.82 -18.49
CA VAL A 46 0.53 -8.81 -17.54
C VAL A 46 1.48 -8.11 -16.57
N GLY A 47 1.46 -8.52 -15.30
CA GLY A 47 2.38 -7.99 -14.27
C GLY A 47 3.75 -8.67 -14.33
N VAL A 48 4.78 -7.98 -13.82
CA VAL A 48 6.16 -8.50 -13.78
C VAL A 48 6.25 -9.85 -13.05
N ALA A 49 5.51 -9.99 -11.96
CA ALA A 49 5.40 -11.19 -11.14
C ALA A 49 3.94 -11.69 -11.14
N PHE A 50 3.38 -11.97 -12.31
CA PHE A 50 1.97 -12.37 -12.50
C PHE A 50 1.51 -13.63 -11.73
N ASN A 51 2.43 -14.42 -11.17
CA ASN A 51 2.15 -15.58 -10.31
C ASN A 51 2.26 -15.27 -8.81
N ALA A 52 2.69 -14.07 -8.43
CA ALA A 52 2.76 -13.67 -7.03
C ALA A 52 1.35 -13.40 -6.47
N LYS A 53 1.23 -13.50 -5.15
CA LYS A 53 0.06 -12.93 -4.46
C LYS A 53 0.25 -11.42 -4.32
N ILE A 54 -0.86 -10.69 -4.38
CA ILE A 54 -0.86 -9.23 -4.21
C ILE A 54 -1.96 -8.82 -3.24
N GLY A 55 -1.64 -7.96 -2.28
CA GLY A 55 -2.57 -7.34 -1.34
C GLY A 55 -2.61 -5.82 -1.52
N GLY A 56 -3.54 -5.16 -0.84
CA GLY A 56 -3.65 -3.71 -0.83
C GLY A 56 -3.84 -3.18 0.58
N ILE A 57 -3.12 -2.12 0.94
CA ILE A 57 -3.33 -1.37 2.18
C ILE A 57 -3.90 0.00 1.81
N ARG A 58 -5.17 0.28 2.15
CA ARG A 58 -5.82 1.57 1.88
C ARG A 58 -5.54 2.53 3.06
N LEU A 59 -4.65 3.50 2.83
CA LEU A 59 -4.27 4.51 3.82
C LEU A 59 -4.28 5.96 3.32
N LEU A 60 -4.23 6.19 1.99
CA LEU A 60 -4.04 7.54 1.42
C LEU A 60 -5.35 8.30 1.14
N ASP A 61 -6.50 7.62 1.18
CA ASP A 61 -7.84 8.22 1.00
C ASP A 61 -8.38 8.82 2.31
N GLY A 62 -7.52 9.52 3.06
CA GLY A 62 -7.83 9.99 4.42
C GLY A 62 -6.70 10.82 5.03
N MET A 63 -6.86 11.18 6.31
CA MET A 63 -5.78 11.85 7.05
C MET A 63 -4.65 10.87 7.33
N VAL A 64 -3.49 11.11 6.73
CA VAL A 64 -2.27 10.33 6.98
C VAL A 64 -1.52 10.98 8.15
N ASN A 65 -1.19 10.18 9.15
CA ASN A 65 -0.35 10.55 10.28
C ASN A 65 0.55 9.37 10.68
N ASP A 66 1.50 9.59 11.58
CA ASP A 66 2.48 8.58 12.00
C ASP A 66 1.85 7.25 12.45
N ARG A 67 0.68 7.30 13.12
CA ARG A 67 -0.04 6.07 13.51
C ARG A 67 -0.56 5.32 12.29
N VAL A 68 -1.13 6.01 11.32
CA VAL A 68 -1.64 5.42 10.06
C VAL A 68 -0.50 4.78 9.28
N GLU A 69 0.62 5.48 9.15
CA GLU A 69 1.84 4.97 8.48
C GLU A 69 2.41 3.74 9.19
N GLY A 70 2.62 3.82 10.51
CA GLY A 70 3.14 2.68 11.29
C GLY A 70 2.20 1.47 11.30
N THR A 71 0.88 1.70 11.32
CA THR A 71 -0.10 0.61 11.20
C THR A 71 -0.03 -0.05 9.84
N ALA A 72 0.06 0.72 8.76
CA ALA A 72 0.18 0.20 7.40
C ALA A 72 1.47 -0.60 7.20
N LEU A 73 2.61 -0.03 7.58
CA LEU A 73 3.93 -0.66 7.43
C LEU A 73 4.09 -1.91 8.31
N GLY A 74 3.41 -1.95 9.46
CA GLY A 74 3.43 -3.09 10.37
C GLY A 74 2.38 -4.17 10.09
N HIS A 75 1.45 -3.96 9.14
CA HIS A 75 0.37 -4.90 8.89
C HIS A 75 0.87 -6.16 8.19
N ALA A 76 0.63 -7.33 8.79
CA ALA A 76 0.97 -8.65 8.22
C ALA A 76 2.46 -8.80 7.82
N TYR A 77 3.37 -8.18 8.58
CA TYR A 77 4.81 -8.20 8.32
C TYR A 77 5.42 -9.62 8.32
N ASP A 78 4.76 -10.58 8.99
CA ASP A 78 5.12 -11.99 9.04
C ASP A 78 4.66 -12.79 7.81
N LYS A 79 3.83 -12.19 6.94
CA LYS A 79 3.27 -12.82 5.74
C LYS A 79 3.64 -12.10 4.45
N VAL A 80 3.94 -10.80 4.51
CA VAL A 80 4.27 -9.97 3.34
C VAL A 80 5.77 -9.95 3.13
N ASP A 81 6.22 -10.41 1.97
CA ASP A 81 7.64 -10.38 1.61
C ASP A 81 8.11 -8.97 1.19
N ILE A 82 7.25 -8.22 0.49
CA ILE A 82 7.59 -6.93 -0.12
C ILE A 82 6.45 -5.93 0.06
N TYR A 83 6.76 -4.77 0.62
CA TYR A 83 5.88 -3.59 0.61
C TYR A 83 6.34 -2.64 -0.51
N SER A 84 5.38 -2.17 -1.32
CA SER A 84 5.63 -1.17 -2.37
C SER A 84 4.86 0.11 -2.04
N ALA A 85 5.60 1.19 -1.77
CA ALA A 85 5.04 2.48 -1.35
C ALA A 85 5.68 3.61 -2.15
N SER A 86 4.84 4.50 -2.66
CA SER A 86 5.24 5.72 -3.38
C SER A 86 4.46 6.92 -2.84
N TRP A 87 4.57 7.11 -1.52
CA TRP A 87 4.07 8.25 -0.78
C TRP A 87 5.19 8.75 0.14
N GLY A 88 5.06 9.97 0.64
CA GLY A 88 6.08 10.59 1.47
C GLY A 88 5.84 12.09 1.58
N PRO A 89 6.87 12.86 1.99
CA PRO A 89 6.81 14.31 2.03
C PRO A 89 6.44 14.92 0.67
N ASN A 90 6.00 16.18 0.68
CA ASN A 90 5.69 16.88 -0.56
C ASN A 90 6.93 17.07 -1.44
N ASP A 91 6.81 16.71 -2.73
CA ASP A 91 7.85 16.88 -3.75
C ASP A 91 7.95 18.35 -4.26
N ASP A 92 7.97 19.32 -3.34
CA ASP A 92 7.99 20.75 -3.66
C ASP A 92 9.40 21.37 -3.69
N GLY A 93 10.43 20.54 -3.43
CA GLY A 93 11.83 20.95 -3.35
C GLY A 93 12.16 21.81 -2.13
N LYS A 94 11.27 21.86 -1.13
CA LYS A 94 11.42 22.69 0.08
C LYS A 94 11.13 21.93 1.37
N THR A 95 10.32 20.88 1.29
CA THR A 95 9.92 20.06 2.43
C THR A 95 11.05 19.10 2.82
N VAL A 96 11.34 19.02 4.12
CA VAL A 96 12.26 18.04 4.71
C VAL A 96 11.52 17.38 5.87
N GLU A 97 11.12 16.13 5.65
CA GLU A 97 10.37 15.32 6.59
C GLU A 97 10.76 13.85 6.41
N GLY A 98 10.46 13.03 7.41
CA GLY A 98 10.67 11.59 7.38
C GLY A 98 9.65 10.89 8.27
N PRO A 99 9.71 9.56 8.37
CA PRO A 99 8.76 8.79 9.17
C PRO A 99 8.79 9.26 10.63
N GLY A 100 7.62 9.32 11.27
CA GLY A 100 7.53 9.52 12.71
C GLY A 100 7.98 8.29 13.50
N ARG A 101 7.81 8.32 14.83
CA ARG A 101 8.32 7.24 15.71
C ARG A 101 7.66 5.90 15.41
N LEU A 102 6.34 5.89 15.20
CA LEU A 102 5.59 4.65 14.99
C LEU A 102 5.90 4.03 13.63
N ALA A 103 6.03 4.85 12.58
CA ALA A 103 6.47 4.40 11.27
C ALA A 103 7.91 3.84 11.31
N GLN A 104 8.83 4.51 12.02
CA GLN A 104 10.20 4.00 12.21
C GLN A 104 10.21 2.65 12.93
N GLU A 105 9.49 2.52 14.05
CA GLU A 105 9.39 1.26 14.81
C GLU A 105 8.81 0.12 13.97
N ALA A 106 7.82 0.41 13.11
CA ALA A 106 7.25 -0.58 12.19
C ALA A 106 8.29 -1.07 11.16
N ILE A 107 9.09 -0.15 10.59
CA ILE A 107 10.18 -0.49 9.66
C ILE A 107 11.26 -1.31 10.38
N GLU A 108 11.70 -0.88 11.56
CA GLU A 108 12.70 -1.61 12.35
C GLU A 108 12.24 -3.03 12.68
N ARG A 109 10.99 -3.19 13.10
CA ARG A 109 10.39 -4.50 13.35
C ARG A 109 10.32 -5.34 12.07
N GLY A 110 9.98 -4.72 10.93
CA GLY A 110 9.86 -5.41 9.65
C GLY A 110 11.18 -6.03 9.15
N ILE A 111 12.33 -5.38 9.44
CA ILE A 111 13.66 -5.85 8.99
C ILE A 111 14.37 -6.78 9.98
N GLN A 112 13.91 -6.87 11.24
CA GLN A 112 14.53 -7.66 12.30
C GLN A 112 13.96 -9.09 12.42
N GLN A 113 13.31 -9.60 11.37
CA GLN A 113 12.76 -10.98 11.36
C GLN A 113 13.82 -12.05 11.60
#